data_AF-A0A7D5QI74-F1
#
_entry.id   AF-A0A7D5QI74-F1
#
_cell.length_a   1.000
_cell.length_b   1.000
_cell.length_c   1.000
_cell.angle_alpha   90.00
_cell.angle_beta   90.00
_cell.angle_gamma   90.00
#
_symmetry.space_group_name_H-M   'P 1'
#
loop_
_entity.id
_entity.type
_entity.pdbx_description
1 polymer ?
#
loop_
_entity_poly.entity_id
_entity_poly.type
_entity_poly.pdbx_seq_one_letter_code
_entity_poly.pdbx_strand_id
1 'polypeptide(L)'
;MSDSDDGWRARVTRDRLLLATVLLVGIAGTGIVRRLLGLIGYNELGRIVFILGYGGTVFVVWYGWIRPLDITGPSGRSDRDREE
;
A
#
# COMPACT_ATOMS: atom_id res chain seq x y z
N MET A 1 -2.63 15.82 30.45
CA MET A 1 -1.80 15.82 29.22
C MET A 1 -1.98 14.45 28.56
N SER A 2 -2.97 14.29 27.68
CA SER A 2 -3.40 12.99 27.09
C SER A 2 -3.79 13.08 25.61
N ASP A 3 -3.74 14.26 24.99
CA ASP A 3 -4.29 14.49 23.64
C ASP A 3 -3.43 13.89 22.50
N SER A 4 -2.16 13.58 22.78
CA SER A 4 -1.20 13.19 21.75
C SER A 4 -1.24 11.69 21.38
N ASP A 5 -1.60 10.82 22.33
CA ASP A 5 -1.65 9.37 22.11
C ASP A 5 -2.82 8.95 21.22
N ASP A 6 -3.95 9.66 21.32
CA ASP A 6 -5.16 9.38 20.56
C ASP A 6 -4.98 9.69 19.07
N GLY A 7 -4.33 10.81 18.76
CA GLY A 7 -4.08 11.25 17.38
C GLY A 7 -3.04 10.40 16.63
N TRP A 8 -2.08 9.79 17.33
CA TRP A 8 -1.13 8.87 16.71
C TRP A 8 -1.76 7.49 16.43
N ARG A 9 -2.52 6.96 17.39
CA ARG A 9 -3.27 5.70 17.22
C ARG A 9 -4.31 5.79 16.11
N ALA A 10 -5.02 6.91 16.02
CA ALA A 10 -6.01 7.15 14.97
C ALA A 10 -5.37 7.14 13.57
N ARG A 11 -4.18 7.73 13.40
CA ARG A 11 -3.45 7.73 12.12
C ARG A 11 -3.00 6.33 11.71
N VAL A 12 -2.36 5.59 12.61
CA VAL A 12 -1.94 4.19 12.36
C VAL A 12 -3.14 3.30 12.00
N THR A 13 -4.26 3.48 12.69
CA THR A 13 -5.49 2.70 12.44
C THR A 13 -6.08 3.04 11.07
N ARG A 14 -6.10 4.32 10.69
CA ARG A 14 -6.58 4.79 9.39
C ARG A 14 -5.72 4.26 8.24
N ASP A 15 -4.39 4.30 8.37
CA ASP A 15 -3.47 3.81 7.35
C ASP A 15 -3.60 2.29 7.15
N ARG A 16 -3.76 1.54 8.24
CA ARG A 16 -4.04 0.10 8.18
C ARG A 16 -5.38 -0.20 7.53
N LEU A 17 -6.42 0.59 7.83
CA LEU A 17 -7.73 0.45 7.20
C LEU A 17 -7.68 0.73 5.70
N LEU A 18 -6.97 1.79 5.29
CA LEU A 18 -6.80 2.14 3.89
C LEU A 18 -6.04 1.05 3.15
N LEU A 19 -4.96 0.54 3.73
CA LEU A 19 -4.17 -0.54 3.14
C LEU A 19 -4.99 -1.83 3.02
N ALA A 20 -5.73 -2.21 4.06
CA ALA A 20 -6.65 -3.34 4.04
C ALA A 20 -7.75 -3.16 2.99
N THR A 21 -8.32 -1.95 2.87
CA THR A 21 -9.35 -1.63 1.88
C THR A 21 -8.79 -1.74 0.45
N VAL A 22 -7.61 -1.18 0.20
CA VAL A 22 -6.95 -1.26 -1.11
C VAL A 22 -6.67 -2.71 -1.49
N LEU A 23 -6.17 -3.53 -0.57
CA LEU A 23 -5.96 -4.96 -0.79
C LEU A 23 -7.27 -5.69 -1.04
N LEU A 24 -8.31 -5.41 -0.26
CA LEU A 24 -9.60 -6.09 -0.38
C LEU A 24 -10.28 -5.73 -1.71
N VAL A 25 -10.33 -4.44 -2.06
CA VAL A 25 -10.88 -3.99 -3.36
C VAL A 25 -10.01 -4.50 -4.52
N GLY A 26 -8.70 -4.44 -4.38
CA GLY A 26 -7.74 -4.85 -5.39
C GLY A 26 -7.72 -6.35 -5.67
N ILE A 27 -7.84 -7.19 -4.64
CA ILE A 27 -7.79 -8.64 -4.79
C ILE A 27 -9.21 -9.21 -4.95
N ALA A 28 -10.11 -8.92 -4.00
CA ALA A 28 -11.46 -9.47 -4.01
C ALA A 28 -12.32 -8.82 -5.10
N GLY A 29 -12.25 -7.49 -5.25
CA GLY A 29 -13.00 -6.77 -6.30
C GLY A 29 -12.60 -7.23 -7.70
N THR A 30 -11.30 -7.32 -7.98
CA THR A 30 -10.81 -7.76 -9.30
C THR A 30 -11.12 -9.24 -9.56
N GLY A 31 -11.08 -10.09 -8.53
CA GLY A 31 -11.48 -11.50 -8.64
C GLY A 31 -12.97 -11.67 -8.99
N ILE A 32 -13.85 -10.87 -8.37
CA ILE A 32 -15.30 -10.86 -8.66
C ILE A 32 -15.55 -10.41 -10.10
N VAL A 33 -14.92 -9.33 -10.54
CA VAL A 33 -15.08 -8.81 -11.91
C VAL A 33 -14.59 -9.84 -12.94
N ARG A 34 -13.43 -10.47 -12.73
CA ARG A 34 -12.95 -11.53 -13.63
C ARG A 34 -13.92 -12.72 -13.69
N ARG A 35 -14.49 -13.12 -12.55
CA ARG A 35 -15.47 -14.23 -12.51
C ARG A 35 -16.74 -13.87 -13.28
N LEU A 36 -17.26 -12.66 -13.11
CA LEU A 36 -18.42 -12.17 -13.87
C LEU A 36 -18.12 -12.14 -15.37
N LEU A 37 -16.97 -11.59 -15.78
CA LEU A 37 -16.57 -11.52 -17.20
C LEU A 37 -16.38 -12.91 -17.83
N GLY A 38 -15.89 -13.90 -17.07
CA GLY A 38 -15.79 -15.27 -17.53
C GLY A 38 -17.15 -15.93 -17.77
N LEU A 39 -18.16 -15.62 -16.94
CA LEU A 39 -19.52 -16.15 -17.07
C LEU A 39 -20.24 -15.63 -18.33
N ILE A 40 -19.90 -14.42 -18.78
CA ILE A 40 -20.45 -13.82 -20.01
C ILE A 40 -19.58 -14.08 -21.25
N GLY A 41 -18.60 -14.99 -21.16
CA GLY A 41 -17.77 -15.44 -22.30
C GLY A 41 -16.56 -14.55 -22.63
N TYR A 42 -16.39 -13.43 -21.93
CA TYR A 42 -15.31 -12.46 -22.16
C TYR A 42 -14.02 -12.81 -21.39
N ASN A 43 -13.48 -14.01 -21.65
CA ASN A 43 -12.29 -14.53 -20.95
C ASN A 43 -11.01 -13.68 -21.17
N GLU A 44 -10.82 -13.12 -22.36
CA GLU A 44 -9.69 -12.22 -22.68
C GLU A 44 -9.77 -10.91 -21.89
N LEU A 45 -10.93 -10.24 -21.91
CA LEU A 45 -11.17 -9.02 -21.13
C LEU A 45 -11.05 -9.26 -19.63
N GLY A 46 -11.52 -10.40 -19.12
CA GLY A 46 -11.35 -10.78 -17.71
C GLY A 46 -9.86 -10.87 -17.31
N ARG A 47 -8.99 -11.27 -18.23
CA ARG A 47 -7.54 -11.32 -18.02
C ARG A 47 -6.92 -9.92 -17.97
N ILE A 48 -7.32 -9.04 -18.87
CA ILE A 48 -6.87 -7.64 -18.91
C ILE A 48 -7.28 -6.90 -17.63
N VAL A 49 -8.54 -7.04 -17.23
CA VAL A 49 -9.04 -6.44 -15.98
C VAL A 49 -8.29 -6.96 -14.77
N PHE A 50 -7.93 -8.25 -14.75
CA PHE A 50 -7.13 -8.82 -13.68
C PHE A 50 -5.74 -8.21 -13.59
N ILE A 51 -5.06 -8.06 -14.73
CA ILE A 51 -3.74 -7.41 -14.79
C ILE A 51 -3.82 -5.95 -14.35
N LEU A 52 -4.83 -5.21 -14.81
CA LEU A 52 -5.02 -3.81 -14.43
C LEU A 52 -5.40 -3.65 -12.96
N GLY A 53 -6.27 -4.51 -12.42
CA GLY A 53 -6.64 -4.46 -11.01
C GLY A 53 -5.47 -4.83 -10.10
N TYR A 54 -4.71 -5.87 -10.43
CA TYR A 54 -3.53 -6.26 -9.67
C TYR A 54 -2.43 -5.19 -9.78
N GLY A 55 -2.09 -4.76 -11.00
CA GLY A 55 -1.11 -3.71 -11.25
C GLY A 55 -1.49 -2.37 -10.60
N GLY A 56 -2.76 -1.98 -10.67
CA GLY A 56 -3.28 -0.80 -10.00
C GLY A 56 -3.18 -0.89 -8.48
N THR A 57 -3.47 -2.05 -7.89
CA THR A 57 -3.31 -2.28 -6.45
C THR A 57 -1.85 -2.12 -6.02
N VAL A 58 -0.93 -2.75 -6.75
CA VAL A 58 0.52 -2.61 -6.51
C VAL A 58 0.96 -1.16 -6.64
N PHE A 59 0.49 -0.45 -7.67
CA PHE A 59 0.83 0.95 -7.90
C PHE A 59 0.35 1.88 -6.79
N VAL A 60 -0.89 1.70 -6.31
CA VAL A 60 -1.46 2.49 -5.20
C VAL A 60 -0.66 2.25 -3.91
N VAL A 61 -0.35 0.98 -3.60
CA VAL A 61 0.47 0.64 -2.43
C VAL A 61 1.87 1.26 -2.55
N TRP A 62 2.48 1.17 -3.72
CA TRP A 62 3.79 1.74 -3.98
C TRP A 62 3.78 3.27 -3.81
N TYR A 63 2.83 3.97 -4.44
CA TYR A 63 2.79 5.43 -4.42
C TYR A 63 2.38 6.00 -3.06
N GLY A 64 1.46 5.34 -2.35
CA GLY A 64 0.95 5.80 -1.06
C GLY A 64 1.89 5.58 0.11
N TRP A 65 2.65 4.48 0.10
CA TRP A 65 3.45 4.07 1.27
C TRP A 65 4.93 3.90 0.96
N ILE A 66 5.29 3.24 -0.15
CA ILE A 66 6.70 2.92 -0.44
C ILE A 66 7.47 4.14 -0.95
N ARG A 67 6.94 4.84 -1.94
CA ARG A 67 7.56 6.02 -2.56
C ARG A 67 7.83 7.19 -1.59
N PRO A 68 6.97 7.50 -0.60
CA PRO A 68 7.25 8.55 0.38
C PRO A 68 8.12 8.09 1.57
N LEU A 69 8.53 6.82 1.66
CA LEU A 69 9.50 6.41 2.66
C LEU A 69 10.87 7.00 2.30
N ASP A 70 11.24 8.05 3.02
CA ASP A 70 12.58 8.63 2.94
C ASP A 70 13.56 7.63 3.58
N ILE A 71 14.17 6.78 2.76
CA ILE A 71 15.24 5.87 3.18
C ILE A 71 16.50 6.72 3.33
N THR A 72 16.50 7.61 4.31
CA THR A 72 17.71 8.31 4.73
C THR A 72 18.53 7.29 5.53
N GLY A 73 19.66 6.86 4.96
CA GLY A 73 20.62 6.00 5.67
C GLY A 73 21.09 6.68 6.96
N PRO A 74 21.53 5.91 7.98
CA PRO A 74 21.98 6.48 9.24
C PRO A 74 23.04 7.55 8.97
N SER A 75 22.71 8.82 9.23
CA SER A 75 23.72 9.88 9.22
C SER A 75 24.69 9.53 10.33
N GLY A 76 25.90 9.10 9.93
CA GLY A 76 26.90 8.52 10.80
C GLY A 76 27.08 9.33 12.07
N ARG A 77 26.53 8.82 13.17
CA ARG A 77 26.92 9.16 14.52
C ARG A 77 28.21 8.41 14.81
N SER A 78 29.32 9.12 14.67
CA SER A 78 30.56 8.95 15.43
C SER A 78 31.31 10.27 15.25
N ASP A 79 31.03 11.28 16.09
CA ASP A 79 31.79 11.55 17.32
C ASP A 79 33.29 11.24 17.14
N ARG A 80 34.14 12.27 17.09
CA ARG A 80 34.84 12.83 18.26
C ARG A 80 36.02 12.02 18.83
N ASP A 81 36.59 11.09 18.05
CA ASP A 81 37.78 10.32 18.48
C ASP A 81 39.06 10.55 17.62
N ARG A 82 39.35 11.79 17.21
CA ARG A 82 40.68 12.15 16.66
C ARG A 82 41.16 13.49 17.21
N GLU A 83 41.25 13.54 18.53
CA GLU A 83 42.20 14.41 19.23
C GLU A 83 43.32 13.50 19.74
N GLU A 84 44.40 13.30 18.98
CA GLU A 84 45.76 13.01 19.47
C GLU A 84 46.79 13.50 18.45
#